data_AF-V4BB09-F1
#
_entry.id   AF-V4BB09-F1
#
_cell.length_a   1.000
_cell.length_b   1.000
_cell.length_c   1.000
_cell.angle_alpha   90.00
_cell.angle_beta   90.00
_cell.angle_gamma   90.00
#
_symmetry.space_group_name_H-M   'P 1'
#
loop_
_entity.id
_entity.type
_entity.pdbx_description
1 polymer ?
#
loop_
_entity_poly.entity_id
_entity_poly.type
_entity_poly.pdbx_seq_one_letter_code
_entity_poly.pdbx_strand_id
1 'polypeptide(L)'
;MSSKSEKMVFGMVAMFILFMSIGLEITGSFLPFWMNPVNQTFSNTGGNVSFSLWTKQECWDIICETKIIHVQWTQEECYNKDGKDECQIFHGTKSKPVTKCYQAFYCNITWNFQELHKTPSLLLMGVAFEIPSVLCGVIALVICIIKFFLLVEFPNRSRRHIKTAYLTLSGMAGTGSVVSIIIFCVQLNKHEFHLGWGPVFPGVGGFLQLCISICGYLTWNNPNEDDWSDGVHSSFLDQSTDSTIKPTTKPEEEMFKIEI
;
A
#
# COMPACT_ATOMS: atom_id res chain seq x y z
N MET A 1 3.25 -32.96 20.58
CA MET A 1 2.97 -32.40 21.92
C MET A 1 3.94 -31.26 22.19
N SER A 2 3.53 -30.09 21.73
CA SER A 2 4.15 -28.79 21.96
C SER A 2 3.69 -28.26 23.32
N SER A 3 4.57 -27.64 24.10
CA SER A 3 4.17 -27.06 25.38
C SER A 3 3.18 -25.89 25.19
N LYS A 4 2.34 -25.59 26.20
CA LYS A 4 1.45 -24.40 26.17
C LYS A 4 2.21 -23.10 25.89
N SER A 5 3.46 -23.02 26.37
CA SER A 5 4.42 -21.93 26.12
C SER A 5 4.75 -21.78 24.64
N GLU A 6 5.08 -22.87 23.93
CA GLU A 6 5.41 -22.82 22.50
C GLU A 6 4.23 -22.29 21.66
N LYS A 7 2.99 -22.72 21.95
CA LYS A 7 1.78 -22.21 21.26
C LYS A 7 1.63 -20.70 21.39
N MET A 8 1.85 -20.17 22.59
CA MET A 8 1.81 -18.73 22.86
C MET A 8 2.92 -17.99 22.10
N VAL A 9 4.15 -18.54 22.08
CA VAL A 9 5.29 -17.96 21.35
C VAL A 9 5.01 -17.92 19.85
N PHE A 10 4.61 -19.03 19.23
CA PHE A 10 4.27 -19.08 17.81
C PHE A 10 3.12 -18.14 17.44
N GLY A 11 2.09 -18.01 18.30
CA GLY A 11 1.00 -17.06 18.11
C GLY A 11 1.47 -15.60 18.18
N MET A 12 2.33 -15.27 19.13
CA MET A 12 2.93 -13.94 19.28
C MET A 12 3.84 -13.58 18.09
N VAL A 13 4.66 -14.53 17.62
CA VAL A 13 5.49 -14.36 16.42
C VAL A 13 4.63 -14.12 15.17
N ALA A 14 3.55 -14.88 14.98
CA ALA A 14 2.64 -14.68 13.85
C ALA A 14 1.95 -13.31 13.88
N MET A 15 1.51 -12.84 15.04
CA MET A 15 0.97 -11.47 15.19
C MET A 15 2.03 -10.40 14.92
N PHE A 16 3.26 -10.59 15.39
CA PHE A 16 4.36 -9.65 15.14
C PHE A 16 4.68 -9.53 13.64
N ILE A 17 4.77 -10.66 12.91
CA ILE A 17 5.03 -10.62 11.47
C ILE A 17 3.85 -9.99 10.70
N LEU A 18 2.58 -10.27 11.08
CA LEU A 18 1.42 -9.57 10.51
C LEU A 18 1.48 -8.06 10.74
N PHE A 19 1.79 -7.63 11.96
CA PHE A 19 1.93 -6.21 12.30
C PHE A 19 3.05 -5.54 11.48
N MET A 20 4.22 -6.18 11.39
CA MET A 20 5.34 -5.68 10.59
C MET A 20 4.99 -5.60 9.10
N SER A 21 4.29 -6.61 8.55
CA SER A 21 3.80 -6.62 7.16
C SER A 21 2.95 -5.39 6.83
N ILE A 22 1.91 -5.17 7.63
CA ILE A 22 0.98 -4.04 7.46
C ILE A 22 1.72 -2.71 7.66
N GLY A 23 2.66 -2.66 8.61
CA GLY A 23 3.54 -1.51 8.80
C GLY A 23 4.40 -1.21 7.57
N LEU A 24 4.92 -2.22 6.88
CA LEU A 24 5.69 -2.08 5.64
C LEU A 24 4.81 -1.64 4.46
N GLU A 25 3.62 -2.22 4.28
CA GLU A 25 2.65 -1.82 3.25
C GLU A 25 2.23 -0.34 3.40
N ILE A 26 1.80 0.05 4.61
CA ILE A 26 1.40 1.43 4.92
C ILE A 26 2.59 2.38 4.73
N THR A 27 3.74 2.10 5.36
CA THR A 27 4.92 2.98 5.28
C THR A 27 5.40 3.11 3.84
N GLY A 28 5.51 1.98 3.14
CA GLY A 28 5.88 1.90 1.74
C GLY A 28 5.00 2.78 0.85
N SER A 29 3.69 2.74 1.07
CA SER A 29 2.73 3.53 0.31
C SER A 29 2.93 5.04 0.42
N PHE A 30 3.35 5.55 1.60
CA PHE A 30 3.61 6.97 1.82
C PHE A 30 5.03 7.44 1.49
N LEU A 31 5.99 6.54 1.25
CA LEU A 31 7.35 6.93 0.89
C LEU A 31 7.39 7.66 -0.47
N PRO A 32 8.00 8.86 -0.58
CA PRO A 32 8.05 9.66 -1.81
C PRO A 32 8.99 9.11 -2.89
N PHE A 33 9.35 7.82 -2.82
CA PHE A 33 10.36 7.17 -3.64
C PHE A 33 9.81 5.92 -4.34
N TRP A 34 8.60 5.96 -4.90
CA TRP A 34 8.09 4.88 -5.76
C TRP A 34 8.77 4.88 -7.11
N MET A 35 8.91 6.06 -7.71
CA MET A 35 9.61 6.24 -8.98
C MET A 35 10.09 7.66 -9.20
N ASN A 36 11.13 7.79 -10.01
CA ASN A 36 11.74 9.07 -10.43
C ASN A 36 11.88 9.08 -11.96
N PRO A 37 11.70 10.21 -12.66
CA PRO A 37 11.87 10.27 -14.12
C PRO A 37 13.35 10.04 -14.52
N VAL A 38 13.59 9.31 -15.62
CA VAL A 38 14.95 9.03 -16.13
C VAL A 38 15.63 10.31 -16.62
N ASN A 39 14.92 11.13 -17.37
CA ASN A 39 15.43 12.39 -17.91
C ASN A 39 15.25 13.54 -16.90
N GLN A 40 16.10 13.58 -15.88
CA GLN A 40 16.27 14.78 -15.05
C GLN A 40 17.06 15.85 -15.83
N THR A 41 16.38 16.61 -16.69
CA THR A 41 16.99 17.78 -17.35
C THR A 41 17.12 18.95 -16.36
N PHE A 42 18.20 18.91 -15.59
CA PHE A 42 18.62 19.91 -14.59
C PHE A 42 18.69 21.38 -15.09
N SER A 43 18.59 21.65 -16.40
CA SER A 43 19.12 22.88 -16.99
C SER A 43 18.35 24.18 -16.69
N ASN A 44 17.03 24.12 -16.42
CA ASN A 44 16.21 25.34 -16.42
C ASN A 44 15.49 25.65 -15.08
N THR A 45 15.29 24.66 -14.20
CA THR A 45 14.56 24.87 -12.91
C THR A 45 15.15 24.16 -11.70
N GLY A 46 16.16 23.30 -11.83
CA GLY A 46 16.88 22.73 -10.67
C GLY A 46 16.03 21.91 -9.68
N GLY A 47 14.92 21.31 -10.16
CA GLY A 47 13.98 20.53 -9.34
C GLY A 47 14.09 19.02 -9.55
N ASN A 48 14.33 18.27 -8.48
CA ASN A 48 14.23 16.82 -8.43
C ASN A 48 12.76 16.43 -8.12
N VAL A 49 12.14 15.63 -8.99
CA VAL A 49 10.74 15.20 -8.84
C VAL A 49 10.69 13.72 -8.51
N SER A 50 10.03 13.38 -7.41
CA SER A 50 9.79 12.00 -7.00
C SER A 50 8.31 11.78 -6.66
N PHE A 51 7.84 10.55 -6.84
CA PHE A 51 6.43 10.20 -6.62
C PHE A 51 6.30 9.14 -5.52
N SER A 52 5.30 9.27 -4.64
CA SER A 52 4.69 8.15 -3.91
C SER A 52 3.40 7.71 -4.61
N LEU A 53 2.70 6.69 -4.08
CA LEU A 53 1.33 6.38 -4.50
C LEU A 53 0.38 7.58 -4.32
N TRP A 54 0.53 8.34 -3.24
CA TRP A 54 -0.44 9.32 -2.77
C TRP A 54 -0.08 10.78 -3.10
N THR A 55 1.21 11.06 -3.18
CA THR A 55 1.79 12.40 -3.27
C THR A 55 2.86 12.47 -4.35
N LYS A 56 3.05 13.67 -4.87
CA LYS A 56 4.17 14.06 -5.70
C LYS A 56 5.02 15.03 -4.89
N GLN A 57 6.32 14.80 -4.84
CA GLN A 57 7.27 15.66 -4.18
C GLN A 57 8.18 16.30 -5.24
N GLU A 58 8.17 17.63 -5.29
CA GLU A 58 9.06 18.43 -6.13
C GLU A 58 10.01 19.17 -5.20
N CYS A 59 11.29 18.80 -5.21
CA CYS A 59 12.34 19.42 -4.40
C CYS A 59 13.28 20.25 -5.26
N TRP A 60 13.41 21.54 -4.98
CA TRP A 60 14.35 22.43 -5.65
C TRP A 60 15.55 22.71 -4.75
N ASP A 61 16.75 22.69 -5.30
CA ASP A 61 17.97 23.13 -4.61
C ASP A 61 18.20 24.64 -4.76
N ILE A 62 17.73 25.22 -5.87
CA ILE A 62 17.91 26.63 -6.22
C ILE A 62 16.57 27.21 -6.71
N ILE A 63 16.12 28.29 -6.07
CA ILE A 63 14.94 29.05 -6.48
C ILE A 63 15.39 30.38 -7.08
N CYS A 64 15.06 30.62 -8.35
CA CYS A 64 15.39 31.86 -9.06
C CYS A 64 14.15 32.77 -9.19
N GLU A 65 14.23 33.97 -8.61
CA GLU A 65 13.22 35.02 -8.71
C GLU A 65 13.69 36.11 -9.68
N THR A 66 12.93 36.37 -10.75
CA THR A 66 13.24 37.46 -11.70
C THR A 66 12.41 38.70 -11.38
N LYS A 67 13.09 39.78 -10.97
CA LYS A 67 12.48 41.09 -10.74
C LYS A 67 12.91 42.06 -11.85
N ILE A 68 11.94 42.79 -12.41
CA ILE A 68 12.23 43.86 -13.36
C ILE A 68 12.64 45.09 -12.55
N ILE A 69 13.86 45.59 -12.78
CA ILE A 69 14.32 46.85 -12.20
C ILE A 69 14.34 47.94 -13.29
N HIS A 70 13.98 49.16 -12.91
CA HIS A 70 14.10 50.32 -13.79
C HIS A 70 15.45 50.98 -13.53
N VAL A 71 16.33 50.94 -14.54
CA VAL A 71 17.65 51.57 -14.49
C VAL A 71 17.57 52.87 -15.28
N GLN A 72 17.90 53.99 -14.62
CA GLN A 72 18.12 55.25 -15.31
C GLN A 72 19.48 55.19 -16.03
N TRP A 73 19.50 55.64 -17.28
CA TRP A 73 20.73 55.82 -18.04
C TRP A 73 20.89 57.28 -18.45
N THR A 74 22.16 57.69 -18.55
CA THR A 74 22.61 58.98 -19.03
C THR A 74 23.57 58.75 -20.18
N GLN A 75 23.31 59.37 -21.33
CA GLN A 75 24.23 59.40 -22.47
C GLN A 75 24.49 60.85 -22.80
N GLU A 76 25.76 61.24 -22.78
CA GLU A 76 26.21 62.55 -23.21
C GLU A 76 26.60 62.48 -24.68
N GLU A 77 25.96 63.27 -25.52
CA GLU A 77 26.33 63.41 -26.93
C GLU A 77 26.79 64.84 -27.16
N CYS A 78 28.06 64.97 -27.53
CA CYS A 78 28.67 66.25 -27.89
C CYS A 78 28.71 66.39 -29.40
N TYR A 79 28.26 67.54 -29.89
CA TYR A 79 28.34 67.89 -31.31
C TYR A 79 28.91 69.30 -31.45
N ASN A 80 29.83 69.47 -32.40
CA ASN A 80 30.43 70.77 -32.67
C ASN A 80 29.50 71.57 -33.58
N LYS A 81 28.98 72.69 -33.06
CA LYS A 81 28.08 73.58 -33.78
C LYS A 81 28.71 74.96 -33.81
N ASP A 82 28.92 75.49 -35.01
CA ASP A 82 29.54 76.81 -35.25
C ASP A 82 30.90 77.00 -34.54
N GLY A 83 31.71 75.95 -34.45
CA GLY A 83 33.06 75.98 -33.87
C GLY A 83 33.10 75.92 -32.35
N LYS A 84 31.98 75.66 -31.68
CA LYS A 84 31.89 75.39 -30.24
C LYS A 84 31.36 73.97 -30.03
N ASP A 85 31.99 73.25 -29.11
CA ASP A 85 31.49 71.95 -28.66
C ASP A 85 30.32 72.17 -27.69
N GLU A 86 29.11 71.79 -28.12
CA GLU A 86 27.93 71.74 -27.25
C GLU A 86 27.64 70.26 -26.92
N CYS A 87 27.58 69.95 -25.62
CA CYS A 87 27.21 68.63 -25.13
C CYS A 87 25.78 68.64 -24.57
N GLN A 88 24.98 67.65 -24.97
CA GLN A 88 23.64 67.43 -24.44
C GLN A 88 23.57 66.10 -23.70
N ILE A 89 23.02 66.13 -22.49
CA ILE A 89 22.84 64.95 -21.64
C ILE A 89 21.42 64.42 -21.86
N PHE A 90 21.33 63.25 -22.48
CA PHE A 90 20.08 62.51 -22.64
C PHE A 90 19.84 61.59 -21.45
N HIS A 91 18.68 61.75 -20.82
CA HIS A 91 18.21 60.89 -19.73
C HIS A 91 17.14 59.94 -20.25
N GLY A 92 17.16 58.68 -19.81
CA GLY A 92 16.08 57.74 -20.08
C GLY A 92 16.00 56.62 -19.06
N THR A 93 14.86 55.92 -19.05
CA THR A 93 14.62 54.78 -18.17
C THR A 93 14.58 53.50 -19.01
N LYS A 94 15.39 52.50 -18.68
CA LYS A 94 15.33 51.17 -19.29
C LYS A 94 14.97 50.13 -18.23
N SER A 95 13.97 49.30 -18.53
CA SER A 95 13.61 48.15 -17.72
C SER A 95 14.59 47.02 -17.99
N LYS A 96 15.29 46.52 -16.95
CA LYS A 96 16.20 45.38 -17.04
C LYS A 96 15.70 44.25 -16.12
N PRO A 97 15.48 43.03 -16.62
CA PRO A 97 15.24 41.89 -15.74
C PRO A 97 16.52 41.56 -14.97
N VAL A 98 16.39 41.40 -13.65
CA VAL A 98 17.46 40.91 -12.78
C VAL A 98 16.93 39.68 -12.06
N THR A 99 17.51 38.53 -12.41
CA THR A 99 17.25 37.25 -11.75
C THR A 99 18.16 37.12 -10.54
N LYS A 100 17.57 36.88 -9.36
CA LYS A 100 18.29 36.50 -8.14
C LYS A 100 17.96 35.05 -7.84
N CYS A 101 18.98 34.21 -7.79
CA CYS A 101 18.84 32.81 -7.40
C CYS A 101 19.29 32.64 -5.94
N TYR A 102 18.44 32.01 -5.14
CA TYR A 102 18.71 31.67 -3.75
C TYR A 102 18.85 30.15 -3.66
N GLN A 103 19.89 29.68 -2.98
CA GLN A 103 19.98 28.27 -2.61
C GLN A 103 18.98 28.03 -1.48
N ALA A 104 17.93 27.28 -1.78
CA ALA A 104 16.78 27.11 -0.90
C ALA A 104 16.27 25.68 -1.09
N PHE A 105 16.72 24.78 -0.22
CA PHE A 105 16.27 23.40 -0.15
C PHE A 105 14.78 23.36 0.23
N TYR A 106 13.92 23.45 -0.79
CA TYR A 106 12.48 23.55 -0.63
C TYR A 106 11.82 22.40 -1.37
N CYS A 107 10.95 21.67 -0.69
CA CYS A 107 10.14 20.62 -1.30
C CYS A 107 8.66 20.99 -1.21
N ASN A 108 8.00 21.13 -2.36
CA ASN A 108 6.55 21.20 -2.45
C ASN A 108 6.00 19.77 -2.52
N ILE A 109 5.02 19.45 -1.69
CA ILE A 109 4.35 18.14 -1.66
C ILE A 109 2.90 18.38 -2.08
N THR A 110 2.52 17.86 -3.25
CA THR A 110 1.15 17.93 -3.77
C THR A 110 0.51 16.55 -3.73
N TRP A 111 -0.82 16.51 -3.56
CA TRP A 111 -1.56 15.24 -3.53
C TRP A 111 -1.94 14.82 -4.95
N ASN A 112 -1.63 13.56 -5.32
CA ASN A 112 -1.83 13.02 -6.67
C ASN A 112 -3.30 13.10 -7.16
N PHE A 113 -4.26 13.15 -6.23
CA PHE A 113 -5.69 13.28 -6.55
C PHE A 113 -6.13 14.70 -6.95
N GLN A 114 -5.38 15.74 -6.60
CA GLN A 114 -5.73 17.12 -6.96
C GLN A 114 -5.40 17.43 -8.43
N GLU A 115 -4.39 16.77 -9.00
CA GLU A 115 -3.97 16.93 -10.40
C GLU A 115 -4.04 15.61 -11.18
N LEU A 116 -5.20 14.94 -11.15
CA LEU A 116 -5.39 13.59 -11.71
C LEU A 116 -4.93 13.45 -13.18
N HIS A 117 -4.99 14.53 -13.97
CA HIS A 117 -4.53 14.57 -15.37
C HIS A 117 -3.00 14.62 -15.54
N LYS A 118 -2.25 14.96 -14.48
CA LYS A 118 -0.78 14.96 -14.45
C LYS A 118 -0.21 13.75 -13.71
N THR A 119 -1.04 13.06 -12.92
CA THR A 119 -0.66 11.83 -12.22
C THR A 119 -0.56 10.67 -13.22
N PRO A 120 0.61 10.00 -13.33
CA PRO A 120 0.75 8.86 -14.23
C PRO A 120 -0.19 7.72 -13.81
N SER A 121 -0.92 7.17 -14.78
CA SER A 121 -1.94 6.12 -14.59
C SER A 121 -1.43 4.88 -13.87
N LEU A 122 -0.11 4.65 -13.94
CA LEU A 122 0.59 3.59 -13.22
C LEU A 122 0.43 3.68 -11.68
N LEU A 123 0.48 4.89 -11.11
CA LEU A 123 0.28 5.08 -9.67
C LEU A 123 -1.18 4.82 -9.28
N LEU A 124 -2.14 5.25 -10.12
CA LEU A 124 -3.56 5.02 -9.90
C LEU A 124 -3.88 3.52 -9.84
N MET A 125 -3.26 2.73 -10.71
CA MET A 125 -3.34 1.26 -10.68
C MET A 125 -2.77 0.69 -9.38
N GLY A 126 -1.59 1.17 -8.95
CA GLY A 126 -0.99 0.77 -7.68
C GLY A 126 -1.92 1.03 -6.48
N VAL A 127 -2.49 2.24 -6.39
CA VAL A 127 -3.47 2.63 -5.35
C VAL A 127 -4.69 1.70 -5.35
N ALA A 128 -5.21 1.33 -6.53
CA ALA A 128 -6.40 0.51 -6.67
C ALA A 128 -6.24 -0.92 -6.10
N PHE A 129 -5.03 -1.48 -6.10
CA PHE A 129 -4.73 -2.79 -5.51
C PHE A 129 -4.22 -2.69 -4.07
N GLU A 130 -3.51 -1.61 -3.73
CA GLU A 130 -2.93 -1.40 -2.40
C GLU A 130 -3.99 -1.05 -1.35
N ILE A 131 -5.02 -0.24 -1.68
CA ILE A 131 -6.11 0.08 -0.73
C ILE A 131 -6.84 -1.19 -0.25
N PRO A 132 -7.39 -2.06 -1.12
CA PRO A 132 -8.05 -3.29 -0.68
C PRO A 132 -7.10 -4.24 0.06
N SER A 133 -5.82 -4.26 -0.35
CA SER A 133 -4.78 -5.04 0.32
C SER A 133 -4.61 -4.62 1.78
N VAL A 134 -4.26 -3.36 2.03
CA VAL A 134 -4.05 -2.81 3.38
C VAL A 134 -5.30 -2.97 4.24
N LEU A 135 -6.50 -2.74 3.69
CA LEU A 135 -7.76 -2.97 4.40
C LEU A 135 -7.93 -4.44 4.81
N CYS A 136 -7.69 -5.40 3.91
CA CYS A 136 -7.75 -6.82 4.23
C CYS A 136 -6.70 -7.22 5.28
N GLY A 137 -5.48 -6.66 5.19
CA GLY A 137 -4.40 -6.87 6.17
C GLY A 137 -4.78 -6.37 7.56
N VAL A 138 -5.29 -5.14 7.67
CA VAL A 138 -5.75 -4.56 8.95
C VAL A 138 -6.88 -5.39 9.56
N ILE A 139 -7.87 -5.81 8.77
CA ILE A 139 -8.96 -6.68 9.27
C ILE A 139 -8.39 -8.05 9.71
N ALA A 140 -7.45 -8.63 8.96
CA ALA A 140 -6.78 -9.88 9.35
C ALA A 140 -6.04 -9.74 10.68
N LEU A 141 -5.33 -8.63 10.91
CA LEU A 141 -4.65 -8.35 12.18
C LEU A 141 -5.63 -8.25 13.35
N VAL A 142 -6.75 -7.52 13.18
CA VAL A 142 -7.80 -7.42 14.22
C VAL A 142 -8.37 -8.79 14.56
N ILE A 143 -8.68 -9.63 13.56
CA ILE A 143 -9.17 -11.00 13.77
C ILE A 143 -8.08 -11.88 14.43
N CYS A 144 -6.81 -11.68 14.10
CA CYS A 144 -5.68 -12.40 14.72
C CYS A 144 -5.53 -12.04 16.21
N ILE A 145 -5.67 -10.76 16.55
CA ILE A 145 -5.67 -10.26 17.94
C ILE A 145 -6.86 -10.84 18.71
N ILE A 146 -8.07 -10.83 18.14
CA ILE A 146 -9.26 -11.46 18.74
C ILE A 146 -9.03 -12.96 18.98
N LYS A 147 -8.47 -13.67 18.00
CA LYS A 147 -8.09 -15.09 18.14
C LYS A 147 -7.09 -15.30 19.29
N PHE A 148 -6.12 -14.41 19.46
CA PHE A 148 -5.13 -14.49 20.54
C PHE A 148 -5.76 -14.26 21.92
N PHE A 149 -6.63 -13.26 22.09
CA PHE A 149 -7.38 -13.08 23.34
C PHE A 149 -8.26 -14.30 23.66
N LEU A 150 -8.99 -14.83 22.67
CA LEU A 150 -9.78 -16.06 22.82
C LEU A 150 -8.93 -17.31 23.13
N LEU A 151 -7.65 -17.33 22.76
CA LEU A 151 -6.70 -18.41 23.12
C LEU A 151 -6.35 -18.36 24.61
N VAL A 152 -6.19 -17.16 25.17
CA VAL A 152 -5.88 -16.93 26.59
C VAL A 152 -7.10 -17.19 27.47
N GLU A 153 -8.28 -16.68 27.09
CA GLU A 153 -9.49 -16.74 27.91
C GLU A 153 -10.23 -18.09 27.82
N PHE A 154 -10.34 -18.67 26.62
CA PHE A 154 -11.12 -19.89 26.36
C PHE A 154 -10.29 -20.97 25.66
N PRO A 155 -9.22 -21.51 26.28
CA PRO A 155 -8.27 -22.41 25.61
C PRO A 155 -8.93 -23.62 24.92
N ASN A 156 -10.01 -24.16 25.48
CA ASN A 156 -10.66 -25.39 25.02
C ASN A 156 -11.72 -25.20 23.90
N ARG A 157 -12.03 -23.97 23.46
CA ARG A 157 -13.03 -23.75 22.39
C ARG A 157 -12.42 -23.84 21.00
N SER A 158 -13.12 -24.52 20.09
CA SER A 158 -12.76 -24.53 18.67
C SER A 158 -12.91 -23.13 18.04
N ARG A 159 -11.87 -22.66 17.33
CA ARG A 159 -11.76 -21.35 16.68
C ARG A 159 -11.47 -21.49 15.18
N ARG A 160 -11.75 -22.67 14.60
CA ARG A 160 -11.51 -23.02 13.19
C ARG A 160 -11.90 -21.90 12.22
N HIS A 161 -13.13 -21.42 12.27
CA HIS A 161 -13.62 -20.34 11.40
C HIS A 161 -12.83 -19.02 11.55
N ILE A 162 -12.43 -18.66 12.78
CA ILE A 162 -11.62 -17.46 13.05
C ILE A 162 -10.21 -17.63 12.46
N LYS A 163 -9.60 -18.83 12.60
CA LYS A 163 -8.31 -19.14 11.98
C LYS A 163 -8.39 -19.06 10.45
N THR A 164 -9.41 -19.64 9.83
CA THR A 164 -9.61 -19.52 8.37
C THR A 164 -9.79 -18.06 7.96
N ALA A 165 -10.63 -17.28 8.65
CA ALA A 165 -10.95 -15.91 8.27
C ALA A 165 -9.71 -15.00 8.17
N TYR A 166 -8.83 -14.98 9.19
CA TYR A 166 -7.63 -14.13 9.11
C TYR A 166 -6.62 -14.67 8.08
N LEU A 167 -6.53 -15.99 7.88
CA LEU A 167 -5.63 -16.57 6.87
C LEU A 167 -6.09 -16.27 5.44
N THR A 168 -7.40 -16.29 5.16
CA THR A 168 -7.97 -15.86 3.87
C THR A 168 -7.67 -14.38 3.62
N LEU A 169 -7.97 -13.52 4.60
CA LEU A 169 -7.77 -12.08 4.45
C LEU A 169 -6.29 -11.71 4.32
N SER A 170 -5.40 -12.36 5.07
CA SER A 170 -3.94 -12.25 4.91
C SER A 170 -3.47 -12.74 3.54
N GLY A 171 -4.09 -13.78 2.97
CA GLY A 171 -3.79 -14.25 1.62
C GLY A 171 -4.27 -13.27 0.54
N MET A 172 -5.46 -12.70 0.69
CA MET A 172 -6.02 -11.69 -0.22
C MET A 172 -5.20 -10.39 -0.19
N ALA A 173 -4.80 -9.94 1.00
CA ALA A 173 -3.94 -8.78 1.16
C ALA A 173 -2.56 -9.04 0.54
N GLY A 174 -1.90 -10.15 0.91
CA GLY A 174 -0.59 -10.48 0.38
C GLY A 174 -0.54 -10.65 -1.14
N THR A 175 -1.54 -11.31 -1.73
CA THR A 175 -1.69 -11.38 -3.20
C THR A 175 -1.96 -10.01 -3.82
N GLY A 176 -2.82 -9.19 -3.22
CA GLY A 176 -3.14 -7.85 -3.69
C GLY A 176 -1.91 -6.95 -3.81
N SER A 177 -1.12 -6.81 -2.75
CA SER A 177 0.09 -5.98 -2.79
C SER A 177 1.15 -6.56 -3.72
N VAL A 178 1.43 -7.88 -3.68
CA VAL A 178 2.44 -8.48 -4.59
C VAL A 178 2.05 -8.31 -6.07
N VAL A 179 0.77 -8.47 -6.43
CA VAL A 179 0.29 -8.22 -7.79
C VAL A 179 0.39 -6.74 -8.16
N SER A 180 0.08 -5.82 -7.23
CA SER A 180 0.27 -4.38 -7.39
C SER A 180 1.72 -4.05 -7.79
N ILE A 181 2.70 -4.56 -7.04
CA ILE A 181 4.13 -4.31 -7.30
C ILE A 181 4.60 -4.95 -8.62
N ILE A 182 4.15 -6.16 -8.96
CA ILE A 182 4.48 -6.80 -10.24
C ILE A 182 3.97 -5.97 -11.42
N ILE A 183 2.70 -5.54 -11.38
CA ILE A 183 2.11 -4.68 -12.42
C ILE A 183 2.87 -3.35 -12.48
N PHE A 184 3.21 -2.77 -11.33
CA PHE A 184 3.96 -1.52 -11.23
C PHE A 184 5.31 -1.62 -11.98
N CYS A 185 6.14 -2.60 -11.61
CA CYS A 185 7.46 -2.81 -12.20
C CYS A 185 7.41 -3.14 -13.71
N VAL A 186 6.43 -3.95 -14.15
CA VAL A 186 6.28 -4.33 -15.58
C VAL A 186 5.92 -3.14 -16.45
N GLN A 187 5.09 -2.22 -15.97
CA GLN A 187 4.68 -1.03 -16.71
C GLN A 187 5.69 0.13 -16.58
N LEU A 188 6.42 0.23 -15.47
CA LEU A 188 7.46 1.24 -15.24
C LEU A 188 8.53 1.20 -16.35
N ASN A 189 8.93 0.01 -16.79
CA ASN A 189 9.84 -0.21 -17.92
C ASN A 189 9.35 0.38 -19.27
N LYS A 190 8.06 0.73 -19.41
CA LYS A 190 7.49 1.32 -20.63
C LYS A 190 7.44 2.85 -20.61
N HIS A 191 7.73 3.49 -19.48
CA HIS A 191 7.38 4.89 -19.24
C HIS A 191 8.57 5.79 -18.86
N GLU A 192 9.82 5.36 -19.09
CA GLU A 192 11.03 6.15 -18.80
C GLU A 192 11.12 6.64 -17.34
N PHE A 193 10.73 5.78 -16.39
CA PHE A 193 10.93 6.00 -14.95
C PHE A 193 11.95 5.01 -14.38
N HIS A 194 12.76 5.46 -13.43
CA HIS A 194 13.56 4.61 -12.57
C HIS A 194 12.72 4.13 -11.38
N LEU A 195 12.88 2.84 -11.04
CA LEU A 195 12.28 2.23 -9.86
C LEU A 195 12.94 2.79 -8.60
N GLY A 196 12.13 3.32 -7.67
CA GLY A 196 12.61 3.72 -6.35
C GLY A 196 12.45 2.61 -5.31
N TRP A 197 12.77 2.90 -4.05
CA TRP A 197 12.68 1.93 -2.95
C TRP A 197 11.28 1.75 -2.37
N GLY A 198 10.38 2.73 -2.55
CA GLY A 198 8.99 2.71 -2.10
C GLY A 198 8.23 1.41 -2.38
N PRO A 199 8.27 0.82 -3.60
CA PRO A 199 7.50 -0.37 -3.96
C PRO A 199 8.08 -1.66 -3.37
N VAL A 200 9.30 -1.62 -2.83
CA VAL A 200 9.94 -2.77 -2.15
C VAL A 200 9.26 -3.06 -0.81
N PHE A 201 8.84 -2.02 -0.07
CA PHE A 201 8.24 -2.19 1.25
C PHE A 201 6.88 -2.93 1.20
N PRO A 202 5.90 -2.57 0.35
CA PRO A 202 4.68 -3.34 0.19
C PRO A 202 4.94 -4.72 -0.41
N GLY A 203 5.87 -4.83 -1.36
CA GLY A 203 6.24 -6.13 -1.94
C GLY A 203 6.74 -7.13 -0.89
N VAL A 204 7.57 -6.67 0.06
CA VAL A 204 8.05 -7.48 1.19
C VAL A 204 6.93 -7.74 2.20
N GLY A 205 6.09 -6.74 2.50
CA GLY A 205 4.90 -6.91 3.35
C GLY A 205 3.97 -7.99 2.79
N GLY A 206 3.43 -7.79 1.59
CA GLY A 206 2.53 -8.73 0.96
C GLY A 206 3.11 -10.15 0.81
N PHE A 207 4.43 -10.28 0.61
CA PHE A 207 5.12 -11.58 0.65
C PHE A 207 5.09 -12.23 2.05
N LEU A 208 5.34 -11.48 3.13
CA LEU A 208 5.22 -11.99 4.50
C LEU A 208 3.79 -12.44 4.82
N GLN A 209 2.78 -11.65 4.44
CA GLN A 209 1.37 -12.01 4.57
C GLN A 209 1.01 -13.28 3.79
N LEU A 210 1.55 -13.46 2.58
CA LEU A 210 1.43 -14.70 1.80
C LEU A 210 2.06 -15.88 2.51
N CYS A 211 3.29 -15.75 3.03
CA CYS A 211 3.95 -16.80 3.79
C CYS A 211 3.13 -17.23 5.03
N ILE A 212 2.58 -16.28 5.78
CA ILE A 212 1.70 -16.58 6.93
C ILE A 212 0.44 -17.32 6.50
N SER A 213 -0.20 -16.89 5.40
CA SER A 213 -1.37 -17.55 4.85
C SER A 213 -1.06 -19.01 4.46
N ILE A 214 -0.03 -19.21 3.64
CA ILE A 214 0.40 -20.53 3.15
C ILE A 214 0.79 -21.46 4.31
N CYS A 215 1.66 -21.02 5.23
CA CYS A 215 2.06 -21.82 6.38
C CYS A 215 0.87 -22.11 7.32
N GLY A 216 -0.05 -21.16 7.49
CA GLY A 216 -1.27 -21.34 8.28
C GLY A 216 -2.27 -22.35 7.70
N TYR A 217 -2.32 -22.48 6.36
CA TYR A 217 -3.09 -23.50 5.65
C TYR A 217 -2.38 -24.87 5.60
N LEU A 218 -1.06 -24.90 5.44
CA LEU A 218 -0.30 -26.16 5.52
C LEU A 218 -0.42 -26.80 6.91
N THR A 219 -0.29 -25.99 7.98
CA THR A 219 -0.55 -26.42 9.37
C THR A 219 -2.03 -26.61 9.72
N TRP A 220 -2.95 -26.46 8.76
CA TRP A 220 -4.35 -26.84 8.91
C TRP A 220 -4.62 -28.27 8.43
N ASN A 221 -3.92 -28.71 7.38
CA ASN A 221 -4.13 -30.00 6.75
C ASN A 221 -3.41 -31.17 7.45
N ASN A 222 -2.69 -30.93 8.54
CA ASN A 222 -1.90 -31.94 9.25
C ASN A 222 -2.59 -32.34 10.58
N PRO A 223 -3.48 -33.37 10.60
CA PRO A 223 -4.28 -33.71 11.78
C PRO A 223 -3.46 -34.36 12.93
N ASN A 224 -2.23 -34.81 12.66
CA ASN A 224 -1.37 -35.49 13.64
C ASN A 224 -0.45 -34.53 14.43
N GLU A 225 -0.42 -33.23 14.11
CA GLU A 225 0.31 -32.22 14.89
C GLU A 225 -0.66 -31.42 15.77
N ASP A 226 -1.03 -32.07 16.87
CA ASP A 226 -2.20 -31.77 17.72
C ASP A 226 -2.05 -30.52 18.63
N ASP A 227 -1.38 -29.49 18.11
CA ASP A 227 -0.96 -28.33 18.86
C ASP A 227 -1.38 -26.97 18.25
N TRP A 228 -1.79 -26.97 16.97
CA TRP A 228 -2.60 -25.91 16.33
C TRP A 228 -3.97 -26.39 15.83
N SER A 229 -4.28 -27.66 16.09
CA SER A 229 -5.59 -28.27 15.90
C SER A 229 -6.52 -27.86 17.04
N ASP A 230 -7.64 -27.20 16.71
CA ASP A 230 -8.77 -27.21 17.62
C ASP A 230 -9.31 -28.64 17.69
N GLY A 231 -9.23 -29.25 18.88
CA GLY A 231 -9.57 -30.65 19.11
C GLY A 231 -10.91 -31.03 18.49
N VAL A 232 -10.94 -32.20 17.84
CA VAL A 232 -12.12 -32.70 17.13
C VAL A 232 -13.21 -33.10 18.12
N HIS A 233 -14.12 -32.17 18.39
CA HIS A 233 -15.49 -32.51 18.75
C HIS A 233 -16.41 -32.10 17.61
N SER A 234 -16.86 -33.12 16.87
CA SER A 234 -17.79 -33.10 15.74
C SER A 234 -19.24 -32.83 16.15
N SER A 235 -19.47 -31.99 17.17
CA SER A 235 -20.79 -31.76 17.77
C SER A 235 -21.75 -30.92 16.91
N PHE A 236 -21.55 -30.86 15.59
CA PHE A 236 -22.38 -30.13 14.63
C PHE A 236 -22.79 -30.96 13.41
N LEU A 237 -22.36 -32.24 13.32
CA LEU A 237 -22.76 -33.16 12.25
C LEU A 237 -23.56 -34.38 12.76
N ASP A 238 -23.50 -34.70 14.05
CA ASP A 238 -24.21 -35.85 14.63
C ASP A 238 -25.73 -35.60 14.84
N GLN A 239 -26.26 -34.44 14.44
CA GLN A 239 -27.69 -34.10 14.57
C GLN A 239 -28.46 -34.07 13.23
N SER A 240 -28.00 -34.84 12.22
CA SER A 240 -28.72 -34.94 10.94
C SER A 240 -28.72 -36.33 10.27
N THR A 241 -28.67 -37.41 11.05
CA THR A 241 -29.01 -38.77 10.57
C THR A 241 -29.54 -39.67 11.70
N ASP A 242 -30.82 -39.51 12.04
CA ASP A 242 -31.63 -40.64 12.55
C ASP A 242 -33.01 -40.65 11.88
N SER A 243 -32.99 -41.04 10.60
CA SER A 243 -34.15 -41.53 9.87
C SER A 243 -33.91 -43.00 9.53
N THR A 244 -33.72 -43.83 10.57
CA THR A 244 -33.52 -45.27 10.44
C THR A 244 -34.81 -45.96 9.94
N ILE A 245 -35.00 -45.96 8.62
CA ILE A 245 -36.06 -46.69 7.92
C ILE A 245 -35.83 -48.19 8.15
N LYS A 246 -36.69 -48.83 8.95
CA LYS A 246 -36.74 -50.29 9.06
C LYS A 246 -37.49 -50.89 7.87
N PRO A 247 -36.88 -51.81 7.10
CA PRO A 247 -37.64 -52.67 6.18
C PRO A 247 -38.27 -53.81 6.99
N THR A 248 -39.58 -53.78 7.21
CA THR A 248 -40.32 -54.86 7.87
C THR A 248 -40.89 -55.81 6.83
N THR A 249 -40.32 -57.01 6.73
CA THR A 249 -40.84 -58.11 5.91
C THR A 249 -42.10 -58.71 6.54
N LYS A 250 -43.15 -58.90 5.75
CA LYS A 250 -44.34 -59.74 6.07
C LYS A 250 -43.95 -61.24 6.07
N PRO A 251 -44.74 -62.19 6.64
CA PRO A 251 -46.21 -62.15 6.81
C PRO A 251 -46.72 -62.72 8.17
N GLU A 252 -47.95 -63.20 8.45
CA GLU A 252 -49.23 -63.41 7.70
C GLU A 252 -50.44 -63.44 8.68
N GLU A 253 -51.68 -63.52 8.15
CA GLU A 253 -52.96 -63.98 8.78
C GLU A 253 -53.65 -63.19 9.94
N GLU A 254 -54.95 -63.52 10.11
CA GLU A 254 -56.00 -62.99 11.02
C GLU A 254 -56.47 -61.53 10.78
N MET A 255 -57.54 -61.23 10.01
CA MET A 255 -58.96 -61.68 9.97
C MET A 255 -59.89 -60.89 10.93
N PHE A 256 -61.06 -60.45 10.41
CA PHE A 256 -62.13 -59.67 11.08
C PHE A 256 -61.78 -58.20 11.45
N LYS A 257 -62.67 -57.19 11.34
CA LYS A 257 -64.09 -57.14 10.92
C LYS A 257 -64.41 -55.74 10.36
N ILE A 258 -65.31 -55.63 9.38
CA ILE A 258 -65.97 -54.35 9.02
C ILE A 258 -67.32 -54.34 9.72
N GLU A 259 -67.68 -53.24 10.40
CA GLU A 259 -69.06 -53.00 10.82
C GLU A 259 -69.34 -51.48 10.92
N ILE A 260 -70.08 -51.00 9.90
CA ILE A 260 -70.93 -49.78 9.82
C ILE A 260 -70.22 -48.42 9.95
#